data_AF-A0A3D8TRW0-F1
#
_entry.id   AF-A0A3D8TRW0-F1
#
_cell.length_a   1.000
_cell.length_b   1.000
_cell.length_c   1.000
_cell.angle_alpha   90.00
_cell.angle_beta   90.00
_cell.angle_gamma   90.00
#
_symmetry.space_group_name_H-M   'P 1'
#
loop_
_entity.id
_entity.type
_entity.pdbx_description
1 polymer ?
#
loop_
_entity_poly.entity_id
_entity_poly.type
_entity_poly.pdbx_seq_one_letter_code
_entity_poly.pdbx_strand_id
1 'polypeptide(L)'
;MMNESDLPRHESILYFETIIKKHDKVRSLDKVDDYLYCLTLYNSKKYRVYLTNLYTVGIADVIELSNLHDINAIVTMSSWNSYTLEAKEYGQSIGIGVFIFKELMGAINYDRPAQYFSGYDKDGNKVYEGARD
;
A
#
# COMPACT_ATOMS: atom_id res chain seq x y z
N MET A 1 15.67 -2.32 12.10
CA MET A 1 16.09 -3.66 11.62
C MET A 1 14.82 -4.47 11.51
N MET A 2 14.35 -4.75 10.29
CA MET A 2 13.13 -5.55 10.06
C MET A 2 13.35 -6.99 10.54
N ASN A 3 12.37 -7.55 11.24
CA ASN A 3 12.38 -8.98 11.57
C ASN A 3 11.95 -9.78 10.34
N GLU A 4 12.38 -11.05 10.24
CA GLU A 4 11.92 -11.93 9.16
C GLU A 4 10.39 -12.08 9.12
N SER A 5 9.72 -11.95 10.27
CA SER A 5 8.25 -11.96 10.37
C SER A 5 7.58 -10.78 9.66
N ASP A 6 8.31 -9.69 9.49
CA ASP A 6 7.81 -8.44 8.90
C ASP A 6 7.94 -8.46 7.37
N LEU A 7 8.56 -9.52 6.83
CA LEU A 7 8.69 -9.74 5.40
C LEU A 7 7.45 -10.46 4.85
N PRO A 8 6.92 -10.04 3.69
CA PRO A 8 5.84 -10.74 3.02
C PRO A 8 6.18 -12.21 2.76
N ARG A 9 5.24 -13.10 3.09
CA ARG A 9 5.37 -14.52 2.75
C ARG A 9 5.36 -14.70 1.24
N HIS A 10 6.03 -15.75 0.76
CA HIS A 10 6.07 -16.08 -0.67
C HIS A 10 4.66 -16.20 -1.29
N GLU A 11 3.72 -16.82 -0.57
CA GLU A 11 2.31 -16.93 -0.99
C GLU A 11 1.64 -15.56 -1.18
N SER A 12 1.90 -14.60 -0.28
CA SER A 12 1.39 -13.24 -0.35
C SER A 12 1.97 -12.47 -1.54
N ILE A 13 3.26 -12.68 -1.84
CA ILE A 13 3.92 -12.08 -3.00
C ILE A 13 3.33 -12.62 -4.30
N LEU A 14 3.19 -13.94 -4.44
CA LEU A 14 2.59 -14.56 -5.62
C LEU A 14 1.13 -14.11 -5.82
N TYR A 15 0.38 -13.98 -4.73
CA TYR A 15 -0.98 -13.47 -4.76
C TYR A 15 -1.01 -12.02 -5.24
N PHE A 16 -0.18 -11.14 -4.67
CA PHE A 16 -0.03 -9.75 -5.11
C PHE A 16 0.26 -9.67 -6.62
N GLU A 17 1.28 -10.37 -7.10
CA GLU A 17 1.68 -10.32 -8.50
C GLU A 17 0.58 -10.81 -9.43
N THR A 18 -0.10 -11.90 -9.07
CA THR A 18 -1.17 -12.51 -9.88
C THR A 18 -2.36 -11.57 -10.01
N ILE A 19 -2.75 -10.91 -8.92
CA ILE A 19 -3.93 -10.05 -8.90
C ILE A 19 -3.63 -8.69 -9.55
N ILE A 20 -2.47 -8.09 -9.26
CA ILE A 20 -2.08 -6.80 -9.84
C ILE A 20 -1.92 -6.89 -11.36
N LYS A 21 -1.32 -7.96 -11.89
CA LYS A 21 -1.21 -8.18 -13.35
C LYS A 21 -2.57 -8.30 -14.05
N LYS A 22 -3.63 -8.66 -13.32
CA LYS A 22 -5.00 -8.78 -13.85
C LYS A 22 -5.83 -7.51 -13.65
N HIS A 23 -5.32 -6.51 -12.93
CA HIS A 23 -6.05 -5.29 -12.68
C HIS A 23 -6.17 -4.44 -13.96
N ASP A 24 -7.37 -3.96 -14.27
CA ASP A 24 -7.69 -3.26 -15.51
C ASP A 24 -6.93 -1.92 -15.69
N LYS A 25 -6.50 -1.29 -14.60
CA LYS A 25 -5.66 -0.08 -14.64
C LYS A 25 -4.17 -0.33 -14.81
N VAL A 26 -3.72 -1.58 -14.67
CA VAL A 26 -2.29 -1.93 -14.69
C VAL A 26 -1.92 -2.48 -16.06
N ARG A 27 -0.93 -1.85 -16.70
CA ARG A 27 -0.37 -2.28 -17.99
C ARG A 27 0.78 -3.26 -17.79
N SER A 28 1.66 -3.01 -16.83
CA SER A 28 2.76 -3.91 -16.47
C SER A 28 3.08 -3.82 -14.98
N LEU A 29 3.69 -4.90 -14.48
CA LEU A 29 4.23 -5.01 -13.12
C LEU A 29 5.69 -5.43 -13.20
N ASP A 30 6.58 -4.57 -12.73
CA ASP A 30 8.02 -4.79 -12.74
C ASP A 30 8.52 -4.94 -11.30
N LYS A 31 9.23 -6.03 -10.99
CA LYS A 31 9.90 -6.22 -9.70
C LYS A 31 11.21 -5.42 -9.71
N VAL A 32 11.31 -4.41 -8.85
CA VAL A 32 12.47 -3.51 -8.75
C VAL A 32 13.47 -4.03 -7.73
N ASP A 33 12.96 -4.56 -6.62
CA ASP A 33 13.72 -5.18 -5.53
C ASP A 33 12.86 -6.29 -4.89
N ASP A 34 13.34 -6.95 -3.84
CA ASP A 34 12.68 -8.11 -3.24
C ASP A 34 11.23 -7.87 -2.82
N TYR A 35 10.93 -6.66 -2.31
CA TYR A 35 9.59 -6.26 -1.90
C TYR A 35 9.13 -4.95 -2.54
N LEU A 36 9.89 -4.42 -3.50
CA LEU A 36 9.57 -3.19 -4.21
C LEU A 36 9.15 -3.48 -5.64
N TYR A 37 7.95 -3.02 -5.98
CA TYR A 37 7.36 -3.21 -7.31
C TYR A 37 7.03 -1.86 -7.95
N CYS A 38 7.19 -1.77 -9.27
CA CYS A 38 6.76 -0.64 -10.07
C CYS A 38 5.57 -1.06 -10.94
N LEU A 39 4.41 -0.46 -10.68
CA LEU A 39 3.22 -0.62 -11.52
C LEU A 39 3.27 0.45 -12.60
N THR A 40 3.22 0.04 -13.87
CA THR A 40 2.96 0.96 -14.97
C THR A 40 1.46 0.97 -15.23
N LEU A 41 0.79 2.08 -14.97
CA LEU A 41 -0.64 2.24 -15.21
C LEU A 41 -0.91 2.59 -16.68
N TYR A 42 -2.14 2.35 -17.17
CA TYR A 42 -2.50 2.66 -18.58
C TYR A 42 -2.40 4.16 -18.94
N ASN A 43 -2.50 5.05 -17.96
CA ASN A 43 -2.22 6.48 -18.14
C ASN A 43 -0.71 6.81 -18.16
N SER A 44 0.16 5.80 -18.28
CA SER A 44 1.62 5.89 -18.25
C SER A 44 2.23 6.35 -16.92
N LYS A 45 1.42 6.54 -15.87
CA LYS A 45 1.93 6.83 -14.53
C LYS A 45 2.62 5.59 -13.97
N LYS A 46 3.81 5.79 -13.41
CA LYS A 46 4.51 4.77 -12.61
C LYS A 46 4.10 4.92 -11.16
N TYR A 47 3.80 3.80 -10.51
CA TYR A 47 3.41 3.76 -9.11
C TYR A 47 4.21 2.69 -8.37
N ARG A 48 5.11 3.12 -7.49
CA ARG A 48 6.01 2.25 -6.74
C ARG A 48 5.40 1.81 -5.43
N VAL A 49 5.31 0.51 -5.23
CA VAL A 49 4.63 -0.13 -4.10
C VAL A 49 5.64 -0.99 -3.36
N TYR A 50 5.82 -0.70 -2.06
CA TYR A 50 6.60 -1.53 -1.15
C TYR A 50 5.68 -2.48 -0.39
N LEU A 51 6.02 -3.77 -0.40
CA LEU A 51 5.28 -4.81 0.32
C LEU A 51 5.90 -5.08 1.68
N THR A 52 5.06 -5.18 2.70
CA THR A 52 5.46 -5.55 4.05
C THR A 52 4.47 -6.55 4.66
N ASN A 53 4.87 -7.22 5.73
CA ASN A 53 4.03 -8.05 6.58
C ASN A 53 3.93 -7.51 8.02
N LEU A 54 4.29 -6.24 8.25
CA LEU A 54 4.06 -5.55 9.52
C LEU A 54 2.60 -5.70 9.95
N TYR A 55 2.39 -6.21 11.17
CA TYR A 55 1.05 -6.44 11.73
C TYR A 55 0.24 -5.14 11.83
N THR A 56 0.89 -4.07 12.29
CA THR A 56 0.34 -2.71 12.26
C THR A 56 1.41 -1.76 11.78
N VAL A 57 1.19 -1.12 10.63
CA VAL A 57 2.09 -0.06 10.12
C VAL A 57 1.81 1.23 10.88
N GLY A 58 2.84 1.77 11.55
CA GLY A 58 2.81 3.05 12.25
C GLY A 58 3.56 4.17 11.51
N ILE A 59 3.56 5.38 12.06
CA ILE A 59 4.27 6.54 11.48
C ILE A 59 5.77 6.26 11.30
N ALA A 60 6.40 5.63 12.30
CA ALA A 60 7.83 5.33 12.25
C ALA A 60 8.20 4.45 11.05
N ASP A 61 7.37 3.45 10.75
CA ASP A 61 7.56 2.57 9.59
C ASP A 61 7.43 3.34 8.27
N VAL A 62 6.46 4.26 8.19
CA VAL A 62 6.28 5.13 7.01
C VAL A 62 7.52 6.00 6.79
N ILE A 63 8.05 6.61 7.85
CA ILE A 63 9.27 7.42 7.79
C ILE A 63 10.47 6.57 7.37
N GLU A 64 10.68 5.41 8.00
CA GLU A 64 11.81 4.54 7.70
C GLU A 64 11.77 4.07 6.23
N LEU A 65 10.64 3.51 5.79
CA LEU A 65 10.49 2.97 4.44
C LEU A 65 10.58 4.05 3.35
N SER A 66 10.01 5.23 3.60
CA SER A 66 10.07 6.34 2.64
C SER A 66 11.46 6.97 2.52
N ASN A 67 12.28 6.90 3.57
CA ASN A 67 13.66 7.35 3.52
C ASN A 67 14.59 6.32 2.85
N LEU A 68 14.29 5.02 3.01
CA LEU A 68 15.09 3.94 2.44
C LEU A 68 14.78 3.69 0.96
N HIS A 69 13.54 3.92 0.54
CA HIS A 69 13.07 3.57 -0.79
C HIS A 69 12.29 4.72 -1.41
N ASP A 70 12.52 5.00 -2.69
CA ASP A 70 11.68 5.90 -3.48
C ASP A 70 10.38 5.18 -3.84
N ILE A 71 9.34 5.42 -3.02
CA ILE A 71 8.05 4.72 -3.03
C ILE A 71 6.87 5.69 -3.14
N ASN A 72 5.75 5.18 -3.66
CA ASN A 72 4.48 5.89 -3.64
C ASN A 72 3.46 5.24 -2.69
N ALA A 73 3.68 3.99 -2.30
CA ALA A 73 2.84 3.31 -1.32
C ALA A 73 3.58 2.24 -0.52
N ILE A 74 3.07 2.02 0.69
CA ILE A 74 3.37 0.88 1.56
C ILE A 74 2.10 0.03 1.65
N VAL A 75 2.25 -1.28 1.45
CA VAL A 75 1.13 -2.22 1.46
C VAL A 75 1.45 -3.37 2.38
N THR A 76 0.62 -3.55 3.42
CA THR A 76 0.72 -4.69 4.33
C THR A 76 -0.16 -5.84 3.82
N MET A 77 0.42 -7.04 3.69
CA MET A 77 -0.12 -8.10 2.82
C MET A 77 -0.91 -9.23 3.51
N SER A 78 -0.92 -9.32 4.84
CA SER A 78 -1.72 -10.34 5.55
C SER A 78 -3.12 -9.82 5.90
N SER A 79 -4.12 -10.71 5.85
CA SER A 79 -5.52 -10.38 6.21
C SER A 79 -5.70 -9.89 7.65
N TRP A 80 -4.74 -10.21 8.53
CA TRP A 80 -4.75 -9.77 9.93
C TRP A 80 -4.06 -8.44 10.15
N ASN A 81 -3.36 -7.96 9.12
CA ASN A 81 -2.55 -6.75 9.23
C ASN A 81 -3.41 -5.50 9.05
N SER A 82 -2.86 -4.40 9.53
CA SER A 82 -3.53 -3.11 9.60
C SER A 82 -2.50 -1.99 9.58
N TYR A 83 -2.97 -0.76 9.74
CA TYR A 83 -2.15 0.40 10.00
C TYR A 83 -2.87 1.31 10.99
N THR A 84 -2.14 2.20 11.66
CA THR A 84 -2.77 3.21 12.51
C THR A 84 -3.34 4.34 11.66
N LEU A 85 -4.41 5.00 12.12
CA LEU A 85 -4.97 6.15 11.42
C LEU A 85 -3.92 7.25 11.20
N GLU A 86 -3.04 7.48 12.17
CA GLU A 86 -2.00 8.50 12.06
C GLU A 86 -0.95 8.14 11.00
N ALA A 87 -0.63 6.86 10.82
CA ALA A 87 0.26 6.42 9.73
C ALA A 87 -0.35 6.71 8.36
N LYS A 88 -1.66 6.49 8.22
CA LYS A 88 -2.42 6.80 7.00
C LYS A 88 -2.44 8.28 6.69
N GLU A 89 -2.77 9.10 7.68
CA GLU A 89 -2.84 10.56 7.54
C GLU A 89 -1.46 11.17 7.29
N TYR A 90 -0.45 10.71 8.02
CA TYR A 90 0.93 11.13 7.81
C TYR A 90 1.40 10.79 6.40
N GLY A 91 1.22 9.53 5.96
CA GLY A 91 1.52 9.12 4.59
C GLY A 91 0.83 10.01 3.56
N GLN A 92 -0.47 10.24 3.71
CA GLN A 92 -1.24 11.14 2.84
C GLN A 92 -0.64 12.55 2.77
N SER A 93 -0.17 13.10 3.90
CA SER A 93 0.42 14.44 3.97
C SER A 93 1.72 14.57 3.18
N ILE A 94 2.48 13.46 3.03
CA ILE A 94 3.74 13.42 2.27
C ILE A 94 3.58 12.74 0.89
N GLY A 95 2.35 12.44 0.48
CA GLY A 95 2.06 11.83 -0.82
C GLY A 95 2.31 10.32 -0.93
N ILE A 96 2.45 9.62 0.20
CA ILE A 96 2.63 8.17 0.29
C ILE A 96 1.32 7.50 0.72
N GLY A 97 0.86 6.53 -0.05
CA GLY A 97 -0.29 5.72 0.32
C GLY A 97 0.07 4.64 1.34
N VAL A 98 -0.72 4.51 2.42
CA VAL A 98 -0.64 3.38 3.35
C VAL A 98 -1.90 2.55 3.20
N PHE A 99 -1.74 1.26 2.91
CA PHE A 99 -2.88 0.40 2.54
C PHE A 99 -2.74 -1.02 3.10
N ILE A 100 -3.91 -1.63 3.33
CA ILE A 100 -4.05 -3.08 3.15
C ILE A 100 -4.24 -3.38 1.66
N PHE A 101 -3.97 -4.62 1.23
CA PHE A 101 -4.02 -4.95 -0.20
C PHE A 101 -5.35 -4.58 -0.89
N LYS A 102 -6.49 -4.79 -0.24
CA LYS A 102 -7.81 -4.43 -0.78
C LYS A 102 -7.95 -2.93 -1.07
N GLU A 103 -7.39 -2.07 -0.23
CA GLU A 103 -7.44 -0.62 -0.44
C GLU A 103 -6.51 -0.19 -1.57
N LEU A 104 -5.35 -0.83 -1.75
CA LEU A 104 -4.51 -0.57 -2.93
C LEU A 104 -5.32 -0.81 -4.22
N MET A 105 -6.04 -1.93 -4.29
CA MET A 105 -6.88 -2.27 -5.45
C MET A 105 -7.91 -1.19 -5.77
N GLY A 106 -8.52 -0.59 -4.76
CA GLY A 106 -9.38 0.58 -4.94
C GLY A 106 -8.60 1.83 -5.34
N ALA A 107 -7.50 2.12 -4.64
CA ALA A 107 -6.71 3.34 -4.76
C ALA A 107 -6.14 3.57 -6.17
N ILE A 108 -5.64 2.52 -6.82
CA ILE A 108 -5.03 2.62 -8.16
C ILE A 108 -6.01 2.97 -9.28
N ASN A 109 -7.32 3.02 -8.99
CA ASN A 109 -8.34 3.54 -9.91
C ASN A 109 -8.43 5.07 -9.94
N TYR A 110 -7.73 5.78 -9.04
CA TYR A 110 -7.79 7.23 -8.91
C TYR A 110 -6.48 7.90 -9.31
N ASP A 111 -6.55 9.18 -9.73
CA ASP A 111 -5.37 9.96 -10.11
C ASP A 111 -4.39 10.20 -8.95
N ARG A 112 -4.92 10.23 -7.72
CA ARG A 112 -4.17 10.40 -6.47
C ARG A 112 -4.39 9.19 -5.55
N PRO A 113 -3.79 8.02 -5.84
CA PRO A 113 -4.03 6.81 -5.06
C PRO A 113 -3.74 6.99 -3.56
N ALA A 114 -2.67 7.73 -3.19
CA ALA A 114 -2.32 7.99 -1.80
C ALA A 114 -3.48 8.58 -0.96
N GLN A 115 -4.36 9.37 -1.59
CA GLN A 115 -5.51 10.03 -0.95
C GLN A 115 -6.75 9.13 -0.81
N TYR A 116 -6.65 7.87 -1.21
CA TYR A 116 -7.77 6.93 -1.19
C TYR A 116 -8.26 6.64 0.23
N PHE A 117 -9.58 6.62 0.36
CA PHE A 117 -10.36 6.18 1.51
C PHE A 117 -11.49 5.26 1.01
N SER A 118 -11.95 4.33 1.84
CA SER A 118 -12.89 3.26 1.44
C SER A 118 -14.34 3.73 1.33
N GLY A 119 -14.70 4.83 1.98
CA GLY A 119 -16.03 5.41 1.91
C GLY A 119 -16.26 6.46 3.00
N TYR A 120 -17.53 6.79 3.23
CA TYR A 120 -17.93 7.65 4.35
C TYR A 120 -18.77 6.84 5.34
N ASP A 121 -18.62 7.15 6.62
CA ASP A 121 -19.54 6.66 7.64
C ASP A 121 -20.86 7.45 7.63
N LYS A 122 -21.77 7.09 8.54
CA LYS A 122 -23.07 7.75 8.72
C LYS A 122 -22.97 9.24 9.11
N ASP A 123 -21.84 9.65 9.68
CA ASP A 123 -21.60 10.99 10.21
C ASP A 123 -20.80 11.85 9.19
N GLY A 124 -20.45 11.26 8.03
CA GLY A 124 -19.73 11.94 6.95
C GLY A 124 -18.20 11.90 7.10
N ASN A 125 -17.66 11.12 8.04
CA ASN A 125 -16.22 10.96 8.20
C ASN A 125 -15.68 9.94 7.20
N LYS A 126 -14.43 10.14 6.76
CA LYS A 126 -13.74 9.18 5.91
C LYS A 126 -13.51 7.88 6.66
N VAL A 127 -13.79 6.76 6.00
CA VAL A 127 -13.54 5.42 6.50
C VAL A 127 -12.36 4.81 5.76
N TYR A 128 -11.49 4.16 6.52
CA TYR A 128 -10.34 3.40 6.05
C TYR A 128 -10.49 1.97 6.58
N GLU A 129 -10.54 0.98 5.69
CA GLU A 129 -10.80 -0.42 6.09
C GLU A 129 -9.60 -1.03 6.81
N GLY A 130 -8.39 -0.59 6.47
CA GLY A 130 -7.16 -1.05 7.11
C GLY A 130 -6.79 -0.31 8.39
N ALA A 131 -7.48 0.79 8.73
CA ALA A 131 -7.15 1.60 9.89
C ALA A 131 -7.62 0.93 11.19
N ARG A 132 -6.77 0.99 12.21
CA ARG A 132 -7.11 0.65 13.60
C ARG A 132 -6.70 1.79 14.54
N ASP A 133 -7.46 1.89 15.62
CA ASP A 133 -7.19 2.76 16.77
C ASP A 133 -6.16 2.13 17.72
#